data_AF-A0A2C9LIQ5-F1
#
_entry.id   AF-A0A2C9LIQ5-F1
#
_cell.length_a   1.000
_cell.length_b   1.000
_cell.length_c   1.000
_cell.angle_alpha   90.00
_cell.angle_beta   90.00
_cell.angle_gamma   90.00
#
_symmetry.space_group_name_H-M   'P 1'
#
loop_
_entity.id
_entity.type
_entity.pdbx_description
1 polymer ?
#
loop_
_entity_poly.entity_id
_entity_poly.type
_entity_poly.pdbx_seq_one_letter_code
_entity_poly.pdbx_strand_id
1 'polypeptide(L)'
;MGGGNIMGGGNIMGGDDIMGGGNIMGGGNIMGGGNIMGGGDIIALSDIMAVDDIIAAGDDIMGGGDIMAVDDIIAAGDIMGGGNIMGGGDIIAAGDTMAVDDIRAVGDIMGGGNIMGGGDIIAAGDIMAVDDIRAVGDIMGGGNIMGGGDIIAAGDIMAVDDIRAVGDIMGGGNIMGGDDIMGGGNIMGGGNIMGGGNIMGGGDIIAAGDIMAVDDIRAVCDIL
;
A
#
# COMPACT_ATOMS: atom_id res chain seq x y z
N MET A 1 -6.12 -30.47 -6.96
CA MET A 1 -6.68 -30.58 -8.33
C MET A 1 -5.99 -29.49 -9.12
N GLY A 2 -5.21 -29.82 -10.16
CA GLY A 2 -4.60 -28.78 -11.00
C GLY A 2 -5.73 -28.08 -11.75
N GLY A 3 -6.05 -26.85 -11.38
CA GLY A 3 -7.17 -26.14 -11.97
C GLY A 3 -6.80 -25.61 -13.34
N GLY A 4 -7.76 -25.64 -14.26
CA GLY A 4 -7.56 -25.15 -15.62
C GLY A 4 -7.35 -23.64 -15.63
N ASN A 5 -6.50 -23.18 -16.55
CA ASN A 5 -6.33 -21.77 -16.82
C ASN A 5 -7.56 -21.23 -17.58
N ILE A 6 -7.94 -19.98 -17.31
CA ILE A 6 -8.89 -19.21 -18.12
C ILE A 6 -8.07 -18.27 -18.98
N MET A 7 -8.19 -18.36 -20.30
CA MET A 7 -7.47 -17.49 -21.23
C MET A 7 -8.43 -16.86 -22.23
N GLY A 8 -8.44 -15.53 -22.29
CA GLY A 8 -9.21 -14.76 -23.26
C GLY A 8 -8.30 -13.81 -24.02
N GLY A 9 -8.34 -13.85 -25.36
CA GLY A 9 -7.54 -12.92 -26.19
C GLY A 9 -8.03 -11.45 -26.14
N GLY A 10 -9.18 -11.21 -25.52
CA GLY A 10 -9.74 -9.89 -25.25
C GLY A 10 -10.28 -9.85 -23.82
N ASN A 11 -11.46 -9.27 -23.63
CA ASN A 11 -12.05 -9.19 -22.28
C ASN A 11 -12.54 -10.57 -21.80
N ILE A 12 -12.34 -10.85 -20.52
CA ILE A 12 -13.01 -11.93 -19.78
C ILE A 12 -14.10 -11.28 -18.94
N MET A 13 -15.35 -11.73 -19.09
CA MET A 13 -16.49 -11.20 -18.33
C MET A 13 -17.27 -12.34 -17.71
N GLY A 14 -17.41 -12.32 -16.39
CA GLY A 14 -18.29 -13.21 -15.61
C GLY A 14 -19.46 -12.40 -15.06
N GLY A 15 -20.69 -12.90 -15.21
CA GLY A 15 -21.87 -12.27 -14.59
C GLY A 15 -21.91 -12.46 -13.07
N ASP A 16 -21.29 -13.53 -12.59
CA ASP A 16 -21.03 -13.86 -11.19
C ASP A 16 -19.50 -13.99 -11.02
N ASP A 17 -19.02 -15.04 -10.34
CA ASP A 17 -17.60 -15.28 -10.15
C ASP A 17 -16.85 -15.74 -11.43
N ILE A 18 -15.60 -15.32 -11.56
CA ILE A 18 -14.61 -15.90 -12.48
C ILE A 18 -13.65 -16.76 -11.65
N MET A 19 -13.78 -18.09 -11.74
CA MET A 19 -12.94 -19.04 -11.00
C MET A 19 -12.08 -19.88 -11.94
N GLY A 20 -10.77 -19.62 -11.95
CA GLY A 20 -9.76 -20.44 -12.62
C GLY A 20 -8.85 -21.06 -11.57
N GLY A 21 -8.77 -22.38 -11.45
CA GLY A 21 -7.87 -22.98 -10.45
C GLY A 21 -6.38 -23.02 -10.88
N GLY A 22 -6.05 -22.37 -11.99
CA GLY A 22 -4.70 -22.00 -12.41
C GLY A 22 -4.71 -20.49 -12.72
N ASN A 23 -4.12 -20.08 -13.84
CA ASN A 23 -4.02 -18.67 -14.19
C ASN A 23 -5.31 -18.15 -14.87
N ILE A 24 -5.66 -16.89 -14.63
CA ILE A 24 -6.69 -16.15 -15.38
C ILE A 24 -5.97 -15.07 -16.19
N MET A 25 -5.98 -15.17 -17.51
CA MET A 25 -5.28 -14.22 -18.40
C MET A 25 -6.22 -13.62 -19.45
N GLY A 26 -6.46 -12.30 -19.34
CA GLY A 26 -7.23 -11.51 -20.28
C GLY A 26 -6.34 -10.59 -21.12
N GLY A 27 -6.49 -10.63 -22.45
CA GLY A 27 -5.83 -9.70 -23.36
C GLY A 27 -6.42 -8.29 -23.34
N GLY A 28 -7.57 -8.11 -22.68
CA GLY A 28 -8.16 -6.81 -22.35
C GLY A 28 -8.49 -6.77 -20.86
N ASN A 29 -9.74 -6.44 -20.50
CA ASN A 29 -10.19 -6.39 -19.11
C ASN A 29 -10.57 -7.77 -18.57
N ILE A 30 -10.45 -7.97 -17.26
CA ILE A 30 -11.10 -9.06 -16.53
C ILE A 30 -12.15 -8.44 -15.62
N MET A 31 -13.42 -8.78 -15.82
CA MET A 31 -14.55 -8.22 -15.05
C MET A 31 -15.42 -9.33 -14.48
N GLY A 32 -15.41 -9.49 -13.15
CA GLY A 32 -16.28 -10.39 -12.40
C GLY A 32 -17.44 -9.63 -11.77
N GLY A 33 -18.66 -10.15 -11.93
CA GLY A 33 -19.85 -9.64 -11.24
C GLY A 33 -19.96 -10.11 -9.79
N GLY A 34 -19.11 -11.05 -9.39
CA GLY A 34 -18.75 -11.39 -8.00
C GLY A 34 -17.23 -11.39 -7.87
N ASN A 35 -16.66 -12.51 -7.44
CA ASN A 35 -15.23 -12.69 -7.22
C ASN A 35 -14.44 -12.98 -8.50
N ILE A 36 -13.16 -12.62 -8.53
CA ILE A 36 -12.17 -13.15 -9.48
C ILE A 36 -11.16 -13.96 -8.70
N MET A 37 -11.17 -15.29 -8.86
CA MET A 37 -10.28 -16.21 -8.12
C MET A 37 -9.41 -17.03 -9.07
N GLY A 38 -8.11 -16.73 -9.05
CA GLY A 38 -7.04 -17.45 -9.72
C GLY A 38 -6.29 -18.36 -8.74
N GLY A 39 -6.03 -19.60 -9.13
CA GLY A 39 -5.13 -20.49 -8.39
C GLY A 39 -3.64 -20.18 -8.59
N GLY A 40 -3.31 -19.46 -9.67
CA GLY A 40 -2.01 -18.83 -9.93
C GLY A 40 -2.23 -17.36 -10.26
N ASP A 41 -1.60 -16.87 -11.34
CA ASP A 41 -1.70 -15.45 -11.72
C ASP A 41 -3.11 -15.00 -12.16
N ILE A 42 -3.46 -13.76 -11.85
CA ILE A 42 -4.54 -13.02 -12.52
C ILE A 42 -3.92 -11.87 -13.30
N ILE A 43 -4.00 -11.91 -14.64
CA ILE A 43 -3.34 -10.94 -15.51
C ILE A 43 -4.32 -10.35 -16.51
N ALA A 44 -4.45 -9.03 -16.52
CA ALA A 44 -5.15 -8.26 -17.55
C ALA A 44 -4.21 -7.24 -18.18
N LEU A 45 -4.25 -7.08 -19.51
CA LEU A 45 -3.48 -6.00 -20.17
C LEU A 45 -4.09 -4.60 -19.97
N SER A 46 -5.30 -4.53 -19.39
CA SER A 46 -5.96 -3.30 -18.97
C SER A 46 -6.48 -3.53 -17.56
N ASP A 47 -7.80 -3.44 -17.32
CA ASP A 47 -8.32 -3.39 -15.94
C ASP A 47 -8.71 -4.78 -15.40
N ILE A 48 -8.56 -4.98 -14.10
CA ILE A 48 -9.13 -6.10 -13.34
C ILE A 48 -10.17 -5.52 -12.39
N MET A 49 -11.43 -5.94 -12.51
CA MET A 49 -12.52 -5.42 -11.68
C MET A 49 -13.39 -6.54 -11.13
N ALA A 50 -13.58 -6.59 -9.82
CA ALA A 50 -14.52 -7.48 -9.14
C ALA A 50 -15.54 -6.66 -8.32
N VAL A 51 -16.77 -7.17 -8.22
CA VAL A 51 -17.79 -6.62 -7.31
C VAL A 51 -17.65 -7.18 -5.90
N ASP A 52 -16.95 -8.30 -5.74
CA ASP A 52 -16.54 -8.85 -4.45
C ASP A 52 -14.99 -8.81 -4.42
N ASP A 53 -14.32 -9.94 -4.19
CA ASP A 53 -12.87 -10.03 -4.04
C ASP A 53 -12.11 -10.27 -5.37
N ILE A 54 -10.85 -9.88 -5.43
CA ILE A 54 -9.85 -10.38 -6.39
C ILE A 54 -8.79 -11.16 -5.63
N ILE A 55 -8.66 -12.46 -5.92
CA ILE A 55 -7.75 -13.35 -5.19
C ILE A 55 -6.88 -14.17 -6.16
N ALA A 56 -5.57 -13.92 -6.15
CA ALA A 56 -4.56 -14.80 -6.74
C ALA A 56 -3.91 -15.65 -5.63
N ALA A 57 -4.41 -16.86 -5.43
CA ALA A 57 -4.03 -17.69 -4.29
C ALA A 57 -2.61 -18.29 -4.39
N GLY A 58 -2.01 -18.30 -5.58
CA GLY A 58 -0.72 -18.94 -5.84
C GLY A 58 0.40 -17.98 -6.19
N ASP A 59 0.10 -16.90 -6.89
CA ASP A 59 1.08 -16.00 -7.49
C ASP A 59 0.51 -14.55 -7.53
N ASP A 60 0.69 -13.84 -8.65
CA ASP A 60 0.54 -12.38 -8.73
C ASP A 60 -0.84 -11.93 -9.26
N ILE A 61 -1.20 -10.68 -8.94
CA ILE A 61 -2.25 -9.93 -9.63
C ILE A 61 -1.60 -8.80 -10.44
N MET A 62 -1.75 -8.83 -11.76
CA MET A 62 -1.17 -7.83 -12.67
C MET A 62 -2.22 -7.22 -13.59
N GLY A 63 -2.53 -5.94 -13.38
CA GLY A 63 -3.38 -5.14 -14.26
C GLY A 63 -2.55 -4.12 -15.02
N GLY A 64 -2.65 -4.08 -16.35
CA GLY A 64 -2.04 -3.02 -17.16
C GLY A 64 -2.69 -1.65 -16.97
N GLY A 65 -3.90 -1.61 -16.41
CA GLY A 65 -4.62 -0.42 -15.95
C GLY A 65 -4.95 -0.52 -14.46
N ASP A 66 -6.21 -0.27 -14.11
CA ASP A 66 -6.65 -0.28 -12.71
C ASP A 66 -6.92 -1.72 -12.21
N ILE A 67 -6.64 -1.97 -10.93
CA ILE A 67 -7.10 -3.16 -10.19
C ILE A 67 -8.08 -2.69 -9.14
N MET A 68 -9.35 -3.13 -9.23
CA MET A 68 -10.41 -2.68 -8.33
C MET A 68 -11.25 -3.84 -7.81
N ALA A 69 -11.38 -3.94 -6.49
CA ALA A 69 -12.33 -4.82 -5.80
C ALA A 69 -13.18 -3.98 -4.86
N VAL A 70 -14.47 -4.31 -4.73
CA VAL A 70 -15.32 -3.65 -3.72
C VAL A 70 -15.01 -4.20 -2.33
N ASP A 71 -14.60 -5.46 -2.24
CA ASP A 71 -14.10 -6.07 -1.01
C ASP A 71 -12.56 -6.13 -1.10
N ASP A 72 -11.94 -7.31 -0.97
CA ASP A 72 -10.50 -7.44 -0.79
C ASP A 72 -9.74 -7.68 -2.12
N ILE A 73 -8.49 -7.24 -2.17
CA ILE A 73 -7.51 -7.63 -3.20
C ILE A 73 -6.38 -8.40 -2.51
N ILE A 74 -6.24 -9.68 -2.83
CA ILE A 74 -5.30 -10.58 -2.15
C ILE A 74 -4.44 -11.34 -3.16
N ALA A 75 -3.12 -11.19 -3.07
CA ALA A 75 -2.16 -11.96 -3.84
C ALA A 75 -1.17 -12.71 -2.94
N ALA A 76 -0.90 -13.97 -3.29
CA ALA A 76 0.17 -14.75 -2.66
C ALA A 76 1.57 -14.39 -3.18
N GLY A 77 1.64 -13.61 -4.27
CA GLY A 77 2.84 -12.90 -4.73
C GLY A 77 2.63 -11.38 -4.66
N ASP A 78 2.86 -10.71 -5.79
CA ASP A 78 2.79 -9.27 -5.94
C ASP A 78 1.42 -8.79 -6.43
N ILE A 79 1.09 -7.52 -6.14
CA ILE A 79 -0.04 -6.80 -6.76
C ILE A 79 0.55 -5.63 -7.55
N MET A 80 0.40 -5.63 -8.86
CA MET A 80 0.93 -4.58 -9.75
C MET A 80 -0.16 -3.99 -10.66
N GLY A 81 -0.48 -2.71 -10.44
CA GLY A 81 -1.41 -1.92 -11.24
C GLY A 81 -0.69 -0.89 -12.10
N GLY A 82 -0.96 -0.88 -13.40
CA GLY A 82 -0.49 0.16 -14.33
C GLY A 82 -1.24 1.49 -14.18
N GLY A 83 -2.36 1.50 -13.45
CA GLY A 83 -3.07 2.68 -12.95
C GLY A 83 -3.15 2.65 -11.42
N ASN A 84 -4.36 2.68 -10.88
CA ASN A 84 -4.65 2.61 -9.45
C ASN A 84 -4.86 1.18 -8.97
N ILE A 85 -4.59 0.93 -7.69
CA ILE A 85 -5.06 -0.26 -6.98
C ILE A 85 -6.05 0.21 -5.92
N MET A 86 -7.31 -0.22 -6.00
CA MET A 86 -8.37 0.19 -5.08
C MET A 86 -9.17 -1.00 -4.52
N GLY A 87 -9.06 -1.23 -3.21
CA GLY A 87 -9.86 -2.20 -2.46
C GLY A 87 -10.86 -1.48 -1.57
N GLY A 88 -12.13 -1.89 -1.57
CA GLY A 88 -13.11 -1.42 -0.58
C GLY A 88 -13.05 -2.19 0.74
N GLY A 89 -12.27 -3.27 0.80
CA GLY A 89 -11.73 -3.90 2.00
C GLY A 89 -10.21 -3.71 2.09
N ASP A 90 -9.48 -4.81 2.31
CA ASP A 90 -8.03 -4.85 2.45
C ASP A 90 -7.31 -5.05 1.10
N ILE A 91 -6.09 -4.52 0.99
CA ILE A 91 -5.15 -4.86 -0.09
C ILE A 91 -3.98 -5.61 0.55
N ILE A 92 -3.81 -6.88 0.19
CA ILE A 92 -2.82 -7.77 0.81
C ILE A 92 -1.98 -8.46 -0.26
N ALA A 93 -0.69 -8.14 -0.32
CA ALA A 93 0.30 -8.86 -1.12
C ALA A 93 1.30 -9.54 -0.20
N ALA A 94 1.62 -10.82 -0.44
CA ALA A 94 2.74 -11.45 0.26
C ALA A 94 4.10 -10.97 -0.26
N GLY A 95 4.15 -10.39 -1.46
CA GLY A 95 5.27 -9.66 -2.02
C GLY A 95 5.04 -8.14 -2.02
N ASP A 96 5.35 -7.50 -3.15
CA ASP A 96 5.22 -6.06 -3.34
C ASP A 96 3.80 -5.65 -3.77
N THR A 97 3.35 -4.46 -3.31
CA THR A 97 2.15 -3.79 -3.83
C THR A 97 2.58 -2.52 -4.56
N MET A 98 2.38 -2.45 -5.87
CA MET A 98 2.84 -1.35 -6.71
C MET A 98 1.75 -0.78 -7.62
N ALA A 99 1.51 0.52 -7.54
CA ALA A 99 0.65 1.25 -8.48
C ALA A 99 1.42 2.40 -9.14
N VAL A 100 1.18 2.61 -10.43
CA VAL A 100 1.71 3.80 -11.13
C VAL A 100 1.03 5.08 -10.64
N ASP A 101 -0.26 4.99 -10.30
CA ASP A 101 -1.01 6.07 -9.70
C ASP A 101 -1.20 5.79 -8.19
N ASP A 102 -2.43 5.78 -7.68
CA ASP A 102 -2.73 5.66 -6.25
C ASP A 102 -2.91 4.20 -5.80
N ILE A 103 -2.57 3.92 -4.54
CA ILE A 103 -2.99 2.70 -3.82
C ILE A 103 -3.99 3.14 -2.74
N ARG A 104 -5.22 2.63 -2.78
CA ARG A 104 -6.25 2.97 -1.79
C ARG A 104 -6.99 1.76 -1.24
N ALA A 105 -7.05 1.63 0.07
CA ALA A 105 -7.88 0.66 0.77
C ALA A 105 -8.81 1.36 1.77
N VAL A 106 -10.04 0.88 1.91
CA VAL A 106 -10.88 1.27 3.05
C VAL A 106 -10.49 0.48 4.31
N GLY A 107 -10.00 -0.74 4.14
CA GLY A 107 -9.34 -1.50 5.20
C GLY A 107 -7.84 -1.18 5.27
N ASP A 108 -7.04 -2.22 5.45
CA ASP A 108 -5.59 -2.16 5.57
C ASP A 108 -4.90 -2.31 4.21
N ILE A 109 -3.68 -1.77 4.08
CA ILE A 109 -2.75 -2.09 2.99
C ILE A 109 -1.56 -2.83 3.59
N MET A 110 -1.38 -4.10 3.22
CA MET A 110 -0.30 -4.95 3.71
C MET A 110 0.55 -5.49 2.56
N GLY A 111 1.85 -5.25 2.61
CA GLY A 111 2.85 -5.79 1.70
C GLY A 111 3.90 -6.61 2.45
N GLY A 112 4.12 -7.85 2.03
CA GLY A 112 5.21 -8.68 2.52
C GLY A 112 6.59 -8.28 1.98
N GLY A 113 6.62 -7.40 0.98
CA GLY A 113 7.77 -6.63 0.51
C GLY A 113 7.53 -5.13 0.70
N ASN A 114 7.62 -4.37 -0.39
CA ASN A 114 7.43 -2.93 -0.47
C ASN A 114 5.98 -2.56 -0.82
N ILE A 115 5.56 -1.38 -0.39
CA ILE A 115 4.34 -0.72 -0.90
C ILE A 115 4.78 0.55 -1.64
N MET A 116 4.51 0.64 -2.94
CA MET A 116 4.95 1.76 -3.79
C MET A 116 3.82 2.35 -4.63
N GLY A 117 3.45 3.60 -4.34
CA GLY A 117 2.49 4.39 -5.13
C GLY A 117 3.20 5.50 -5.90
N GLY A 118 2.95 5.62 -7.21
CA GLY A 118 3.38 6.77 -7.99
C GLY A 118 2.51 8.02 -7.77
N GLY A 119 1.37 7.86 -7.09
CA GLY A 119 0.56 8.90 -6.46
C GLY A 119 0.53 8.73 -4.94
N ASP A 120 -0.65 8.76 -4.36
CA ASP A 120 -0.88 8.61 -2.91
C ASP A 120 -1.02 7.14 -2.49
N ILE A 121 -0.65 6.84 -1.24
CA ILE A 121 -1.00 5.58 -0.57
C ILE A 121 -1.94 5.91 0.57
N ILE A 122 -3.18 5.43 0.52
CA ILE A 122 -4.22 5.76 1.51
C ILE A 122 -4.91 4.50 2.01
N ALA A 123 -4.85 4.25 3.32
CA ALA A 123 -5.66 3.23 3.99
C ALA A 123 -6.54 3.88 5.05
N ALA A 124 -7.81 3.49 5.17
CA ALA A 124 -8.59 3.89 6.35
C ALA A 124 -8.24 3.05 7.59
N GLY A 125 -7.57 1.90 7.41
CA GLY A 125 -6.88 1.15 8.45
C GLY A 125 -5.36 1.41 8.46
N ASP A 126 -4.60 0.34 8.71
CA ASP A 126 -3.14 0.35 8.78
C ASP A 126 -2.49 0.28 7.39
N ILE A 127 -1.29 0.87 7.25
CA ILE A 127 -0.39 0.64 6.10
C ILE A 127 0.86 -0.06 6.64
N MET A 128 1.11 -1.30 6.22
CA MET A 128 2.22 -2.10 6.72
C MET A 128 3.03 -2.72 5.58
N ALA A 129 4.33 -2.44 5.55
CA ALA A 129 5.28 -3.10 4.66
C ALA A 129 6.39 -3.77 5.48
N VAL A 130 6.82 -4.96 5.09
CA VAL A 130 8.00 -5.61 5.68
C VAL A 130 9.28 -4.87 5.26
N ASP A 131 9.31 -4.32 4.04
CA ASP A 131 10.40 -3.48 3.55
C ASP A 131 9.95 -2.01 3.56
N ASP A 132 10.05 -1.30 2.44
CA ASP A 132 9.80 0.14 2.35
C ASP A 132 8.34 0.48 2.02
N ILE A 133 7.86 1.62 2.52
CA ILE A 133 6.64 2.28 2.03
C ILE A 133 7.05 3.56 1.31
N ARG A 134 6.71 3.69 0.02
CA ARG A 134 7.06 4.87 -0.78
C ARG A 134 5.90 5.41 -1.58
N ALA A 135 5.61 6.70 -1.42
CA ALA A 135 4.66 7.44 -2.25
C ALA A 135 5.35 8.65 -2.89
N VAL A 136 5.00 8.96 -4.14
CA VAL A 136 5.35 10.28 -4.72
C VAL A 136 4.38 11.36 -4.22
N GLY A 137 3.14 10.99 -3.92
CA GLY A 137 2.17 11.83 -3.23
C GLY A 137 2.29 11.70 -1.72
N ASP A 138 1.14 11.61 -1.06
CA ASP A 138 1.01 11.48 0.39
C ASP A 138 0.91 10.00 0.81
N ILE A 139 1.30 9.70 2.05
CA ILE A 139 1.00 8.44 2.73
C ILE A 139 0.04 8.74 3.89
N MET A 140 -1.16 8.18 3.85
CA MET A 140 -2.21 8.42 4.85
C MET A 140 -2.79 7.10 5.39
N GLY A 141 -2.53 6.81 6.66
CA GLY A 141 -3.12 5.68 7.39
C GLY A 141 -4.17 6.16 8.40
N GLY A 142 -5.35 5.56 8.37
CA GLY A 142 -6.38 5.78 9.38
C GLY A 142 -6.12 5.03 10.69
N GLY A 143 -5.14 4.11 10.69
CA GLY A 143 -4.48 3.55 11.88
C GLY A 143 -3.00 3.90 11.90
N ASN A 144 -2.14 2.88 11.93
CA ASN A 144 -0.68 2.98 11.93
C ASN A 144 -0.10 2.97 10.52
N ILE A 145 1.07 3.60 10.36
CA ILE A 145 1.94 3.39 9.19
C ILE A 145 3.23 2.74 9.69
N MET A 146 3.50 1.50 9.27
CA MET A 146 4.67 0.73 9.71
C MET A 146 5.48 0.17 8.54
N GLY A 147 6.73 0.61 8.41
CA GLY A 147 7.71 0.08 7.46
C GLY A 147 8.83 -0.65 8.18
N GLY A 148 9.14 -1.88 7.77
CA GLY A 148 10.33 -2.58 8.25
C GLY A 148 11.64 -2.07 7.62
N GLY A 149 11.53 -1.24 6.57
CA GLY A 149 12.57 -0.39 6.01
C GLY A 149 12.26 1.10 6.25
N ASP A 150 12.31 1.90 5.18
CA ASP A 150 12.01 3.33 5.18
C ASP A 150 10.54 3.63 4.89
N ILE A 151 10.03 4.75 5.42
CA ILE A 151 8.75 5.34 5.00
C ILE A 151 9.06 6.68 4.32
N ILE A 152 8.74 6.80 3.03
CA ILE A 152 9.09 7.98 2.22
C ILE A 152 7.88 8.49 1.45
N ALA A 153 7.48 9.73 1.67
CA ALA A 153 6.50 10.44 0.85
C ALA A 153 7.14 11.72 0.30
N ALA A 154 6.91 12.05 -0.98
CA ALA A 154 7.28 13.38 -1.46
C ALA A 154 6.28 14.45 -0.95
N GLY A 155 5.08 14.04 -0.55
CA GLY A 155 4.11 14.84 0.18
C GLY A 155 4.15 14.61 1.70
N ASP A 156 2.97 14.59 2.31
CA ASP A 156 2.76 14.39 3.74
C ASP A 156 2.77 12.90 4.12
N ILE A 157 3.20 12.59 5.34
CA ILE A 157 3.00 11.29 5.98
C ILE A 157 2.09 11.50 7.19
N MET A 158 0.91 10.90 7.20
CA MET A 158 -0.07 11.07 8.26
C MET A 158 -0.63 9.74 8.74
N ALA A 159 -0.52 9.46 10.03
CA ALA A 159 -1.18 8.35 10.70
C ALA A 159 -2.09 8.89 11.81
N VAL A 160 -3.27 8.29 11.98
CA VAL A 160 -4.12 8.59 13.14
C VAL A 160 -3.50 8.05 14.42
N ASP A 161 -2.79 6.92 14.34
CA ASP A 161 -2.08 6.32 15.46
C ASP A 161 -0.56 6.56 15.27
N ASP A 162 0.25 5.50 15.18
CA ASP A 162 1.71 5.60 15.11
C ASP A 162 2.26 5.66 13.68
N ILE A 163 3.39 6.36 13.50
CA ILE A 163 4.26 6.22 12.33
C ILE A 163 5.56 5.56 12.77
N ARG A 164 5.90 4.38 12.23
CA ARG A 164 7.09 3.63 12.63
C ARG A 164 7.87 3.10 11.44
N ALA A 165 9.13 3.51 11.31
CA ALA A 165 10.08 2.92 10.37
C ALA A 165 11.27 2.34 11.14
N VAL A 166 11.74 1.15 10.76
CA VAL A 166 13.04 0.68 11.25
C VAL A 166 14.18 1.49 10.63
N GLY A 167 13.99 1.96 9.39
CA GLY A 167 14.86 2.90 8.71
C GLY A 167 14.45 4.36 8.93
N ASP A 168 14.53 5.15 7.88
CA ASP A 168 14.22 6.57 7.87
C ASP A 168 12.71 6.83 7.69
N ILE A 169 12.22 7.93 8.26
CA ILE A 169 10.91 8.52 7.93
C ILE A 169 11.16 9.85 7.23
N MET A 170 10.77 9.96 5.96
CA MET A 170 11.00 11.15 5.14
C MET A 170 9.72 11.62 4.46
N GLY A 171 9.16 12.75 4.92
CA GLY A 171 8.05 13.43 4.28
C GLY A 171 8.55 14.72 3.61
N GLY A 172 8.27 14.92 2.33
CA GLY A 172 8.55 16.19 1.66
C GLY A 172 7.65 17.33 2.17
N GLY A 173 6.52 16.98 2.77
CA GLY A 173 5.65 17.87 3.56
C GLY A 173 5.74 17.59 5.05
N ASN A 174 4.59 17.52 5.71
CA ASN A 174 4.47 17.26 7.14
C ASN A 174 4.58 15.76 7.46
N ILE A 175 5.10 15.45 8.64
CA ILE A 175 4.99 14.12 9.25
C ILE A 175 4.12 14.27 10.50
N MET A 176 2.96 13.63 10.53
CA MET A 176 1.98 13.73 11.62
C MET A 176 1.52 12.35 12.09
N GLY A 177 1.90 11.96 13.30
CA GLY A 177 1.37 10.78 13.99
C GLY A 177 0.46 11.24 15.13
N GLY A 178 -0.73 10.67 15.25
CA GLY A 178 -1.62 10.98 16.38
C GLY A 178 -1.11 10.41 17.70
N ASP A 179 -0.29 9.35 17.67
CA ASP A 179 0.48 8.84 18.80
C ASP A 179 1.99 9.07 18.56
N ASP A 180 2.81 8.01 18.49
CA ASP A 180 4.26 8.13 18.38
C ASP A 180 4.74 8.22 16.92
N ILE A 181 5.81 8.99 16.69
CA ILE A 181 6.63 8.91 15.47
C ILE A 181 7.99 8.31 15.84
N MET A 182 8.29 7.13 15.32
CA MET A 182 9.55 6.41 15.61
C MET A 182 10.28 5.99 14.33
N GLY A 183 11.41 6.63 14.05
CA GLY A 183 12.35 6.21 13.00
C GLY A 183 13.59 5.59 13.64
N GLY A 184 13.96 4.38 13.22
CA GLY A 184 15.25 3.79 13.63
C GLY A 184 16.46 4.50 12.98
N GLY A 185 16.23 5.22 11.89
CA GLY A 185 17.14 6.19 11.28
C GLY A 185 16.70 7.63 11.54
N ASN A 186 16.77 8.47 10.51
CA ASN A 186 16.41 9.88 10.55
C ASN A 186 14.89 10.08 10.43
N ILE A 187 14.38 11.16 11.00
CA ILE A 187 13.03 11.66 10.76
C ILE A 187 13.16 13.04 10.11
N MET A 188 12.78 13.17 8.84
CA MET A 188 12.94 14.41 8.08
C MET A 188 11.62 14.86 7.45
N GLY A 189 11.12 16.02 7.90
CA GLY A 189 9.93 16.67 7.36
C GLY A 189 10.29 17.95 6.60
N GLY A 190 9.86 18.07 5.35
CA GLY A 190 9.94 19.34 4.61
C GLY A 190 8.95 20.40 5.11
N GLY A 191 8.00 20.00 5.94
CA GLY A 191 7.10 20.84 6.73
C GLY A 191 7.32 20.67 8.23
N ASN A 192 6.24 20.45 8.98
CA ASN A 192 6.28 20.20 10.43
C ASN A 192 6.42 18.70 10.73
N ILE A 193 6.98 18.37 11.90
CA ILE A 193 6.92 17.03 12.49
C ILE A 193 6.11 17.12 13.78
N MET A 194 4.94 16.45 13.84
CA MET A 194 4.04 16.51 14.98
C MET A 194 3.62 15.11 15.44
N GLY A 195 4.00 14.74 16.66
CA GLY A 195 3.56 13.50 17.32
C GLY A 195 2.61 13.83 18.48
N GLY A 196 1.47 13.16 18.57
CA GLY A 196 0.59 13.29 19.74
C GLY A 196 1.11 12.55 20.98
N GLY A 197 2.09 11.67 20.81
CA GLY A 197 2.90 11.04 21.85
C GLY A 197 4.36 11.51 21.78
N ASN A 198 5.28 10.57 21.52
CA ASN A 198 6.72 10.80 21.42
C ASN A 198 7.18 10.97 19.96
N ILE A 199 8.28 11.68 19.76
CA ILE A 199 9.05 11.65 18.50
C ILE A 199 10.45 11.12 18.80
N MET A 200 10.80 9.95 18.27
CA MET A 200 12.09 9.31 18.50
C MET A 200 12.80 8.94 17.19
N GLY A 201 13.93 9.58 16.93
CA GLY A 201 14.82 9.28 15.81
C GLY A 201 16.10 8.58 16.28
N GLY A 202 16.44 7.45 15.65
CA GLY A 202 17.73 6.79 15.85
C GLY A 202 18.90 7.52 15.19
N GLY A 203 18.61 8.47 14.30
CA GLY A 203 19.54 9.44 13.71
C GLY A 203 19.17 10.88 14.09
N ASP A 204 19.04 11.74 13.09
CA ASP A 204 18.60 13.14 13.23
C ASP A 204 17.08 13.26 13.19
N ILE A 205 16.53 14.30 13.84
CA ILE A 205 15.15 14.76 13.63
C ILE A 205 15.23 16.17 13.04
N ILE A 206 14.75 16.36 11.80
CA ILE A 206 14.88 17.62 11.08
C ILE A 206 13.53 18.04 10.52
N ALA A 207 13.06 19.24 10.86
CA ALA A 207 11.89 19.84 10.23
C ALA A 207 12.25 21.20 9.63
N ALA A 208 11.70 21.52 8.45
CA ALA A 208 11.78 22.91 7.96
C ALA A 208 10.83 23.84 8.75
N GLY A 209 9.79 23.27 9.35
CA GLY A 209 8.85 23.95 10.25
C GLY A 209 9.10 23.60 11.71
N ASP A 210 8.03 23.34 12.47
CA ASP A 210 8.09 23.04 13.90
C ASP A 210 8.22 21.52 14.14
N ILE A 211 8.96 21.15 15.19
CA ILE A 211 8.97 19.79 15.76
C ILE A 211 8.24 19.84 17.10
N MET A 212 7.10 19.14 17.20
CA MET A 212 6.26 19.13 18.40
C MET A 212 5.85 17.72 18.80
N ALA A 213 6.12 17.36 20.04
CA ALA A 213 5.59 16.16 20.68
C ALA A 213 4.82 16.59 21.94
N VAL A 214 3.77 15.85 22.31
CA VAL A 214 3.11 16.07 23.61
C VAL A 214 3.98 15.54 24.75
N ASP A 215 4.66 14.42 24.50
CA ASP A 215 5.58 13.80 25.44
C ASP A 215 7.03 14.18 25.11
N ASP A 216 7.89 13.23 24.76
CA ASP A 216 9.33 13.47 24.54
C ASP A 216 9.69 13.60 23.05
N ILE A 217 10.65 14.49 22.75
CA ILE A 217 11.38 14.50 21.46
C ILE A 217 12.82 14.05 21.72
N ARG A 218 13.28 12.99 21.06
CA ARG A 218 14.63 12.45 21.21
C ARG A 218 15.25 12.04 19.88
N ALA A 219 16.41 12.60 19.58
CA ALA A 219 17.30 12.14 18.53
C ALA A 219 18.57 11.56 19.16
N VAL A 220 19.20 10.56 18.54
CA VAL A 220 20.55 10.11 18.93
C VAL A 220 21.61 11.13 18.51
N CYS A 221 21.37 11.81 17.39
CA CYS A 221 22.21 12.86 16.85
C CYS A 221 21.59 14.24 17.15
N ASP A 222 21.18 15.00 16.13
CA ASP A 222 20.68 16.37 16.27
C ASP A 222 19.15 16.48 16.12
N ILE A 223 18.57 17.52 16.73
CA ILE A 223 17.18 17.97 16.52
C ILE A 223 17.26 19.38 15.94
N LEU A 224 16.80 19.58 14.69
CA LEU A 224 16.97 20.81 13.91
C LEU A 224 15.65 21.37 13.37
#